data_AF-A0A368T9H3-F1
#
_entry.id   AF-A0A368T9H3-F1
#
_cell.length_a   1.000
_cell.length_b   1.000
_cell.length_c   1.000
_cell.angle_alpha   90.00
_cell.angle_beta   90.00
_cell.angle_gamma   90.00
#
_symmetry.space_group_name_H-M   'P 1'
#
loop_
_entity.id
_entity.type
_entity.pdbx_description
1 polymer ?
#
loop_
_entity_poly.entity_id
_entity_poly.type
_entity_poly.pdbx_seq_one_letter_code
_entity_poly.pdbx_strand_id
1 'polypeptide(L)'
;MVGSRLIRYFARFGHAENPTPPPVSGARLSKVTWHCARRGIKCAGSGGHTAVPGVSTAPFAGRSPPRRCAGPSRDAVRRGGRPQARPHGPRGGAAVRLDHPVGIAAAALWLPDRRSTAESDVADQRAAAGAVRDLAHPSLPDAGEVPAPDMAVRAAEEALRSAGVRGDQLGLLCHAWMYYQGHDLWSPPHYIARRLGAQDALPVGIQQVCNGGATAVELTAARLAAEPERGYGLVTTGDRFTGPGFDRWTADYGVAYGDGGTAVLLRVPAGERDGLLLRATCTVASPELEEMHRGADPFAGAARTHRPRVDMRATKRAYLRSHGREAFAAANERCVRAVVTGALHDAGLAPDDKRIRCAVLPRFGRKTLHESWLPVLGELVGTELLDWGRDTGHLGAGDAIAGLAGLVRGEVLAPGEFALVFSAGAGFTWSCLVVQAPAPD
;
A
#
# COMPACT_ATOMS: atom_id res chain seq x y z
N MET A 1 17.92 -52.44 18.17
CA MET A 1 19.31 -52.42 18.68
C MET A 1 19.89 -51.06 18.31
N VAL A 2 19.74 -50.04 19.16
CA VAL A 2 20.71 -49.58 20.20
C VAL A 2 22.03 -49.13 19.54
N GLY A 3 22.59 -47.93 19.70
CA GLY A 3 22.33 -46.75 20.54
C GLY A 3 23.31 -45.63 20.10
N SER A 4 22.94 -44.35 20.10
CA SER A 4 23.04 -43.39 21.22
C SER A 4 24.40 -43.36 21.94
N ARG A 5 25.12 -42.22 21.84
CA ARG A 5 25.91 -41.64 22.95
C ARG A 5 25.90 -40.11 22.89
N LEU A 6 25.10 -39.53 23.78
CA LEU A 6 25.31 -38.21 24.39
C LEU A 6 26.62 -38.23 25.21
N ILE A 7 27.29 -37.07 25.30
CA ILE A 7 27.98 -36.66 26.53
C ILE A 7 27.36 -35.34 26.99
N ARG A 8 26.89 -35.37 28.25
CA ARG A 8 26.37 -34.26 29.04
C ARG A 8 27.53 -33.52 29.70
N TYR A 9 27.36 -32.21 29.93
CA TYR A 9 27.90 -31.53 31.09
C TYR A 9 26.74 -30.79 31.78
N PHE A 10 26.58 -31.01 33.08
CA PHE A 10 25.56 -30.40 33.94
C PHE A 10 26.21 -30.02 35.28
N ALA A 11 25.56 -29.04 35.93
CA ALA A 11 25.65 -28.62 37.33
C ALA A 11 26.63 -27.46 37.62
N ARG A 12 26.30 -26.43 38.41
CA ARG A 12 25.29 -26.33 39.49
C ARG A 12 25.01 -24.86 39.90
N PHE A 13 23.72 -24.53 40.03
CA PHE A 13 22.98 -23.71 41.01
C PHE A 13 23.48 -22.33 41.54
N GLY A 14 22.52 -21.39 41.55
CA GLY A 14 22.41 -20.27 42.50
C GLY A 14 21.05 -19.56 42.38
N HIS A 15 20.14 -19.84 43.30
CA HIS A 15 18.89 -19.07 43.52
C HIS A 15 19.21 -17.68 44.08
N ALA A 16 18.55 -16.63 43.59
CA ALA A 16 18.27 -15.42 44.36
C ALA A 16 17.10 -14.62 43.77
N GLU A 17 16.36 -14.02 44.69
CA GLU A 17 15.02 -13.43 44.61
C GLU A 17 14.89 -12.13 43.80
N ASN A 18 13.64 -11.85 43.40
CA ASN A 18 13.16 -10.55 42.88
C ASN A 18 13.36 -9.42 43.89
N PRO A 19 13.72 -8.20 43.44
CA PRO A 19 13.36 -6.99 44.16
C PRO A 19 12.38 -6.12 43.36
N THR A 20 11.27 -5.78 44.01
CA THR A 20 10.37 -4.68 43.68
C THR A 20 11.08 -3.32 43.77
N PRO A 21 10.73 -2.31 42.95
CA PRO A 21 11.39 -1.01 42.98
C PRO A 21 10.80 -0.06 44.05
N PRO A 22 11.61 0.82 44.67
CA PRO A 22 11.15 1.83 45.62
C PRO A 22 10.72 3.14 44.93
N PRO A 23 10.00 4.04 45.64
CA PRO A 23 9.37 5.22 45.04
C PRO A 23 10.36 6.37 44.78
N VAL A 24 10.10 7.12 43.71
CA VAL A 24 10.89 8.26 43.26
C VAL A 24 10.59 9.49 44.13
N SER A 25 11.62 9.99 44.83
CA SER A 25 11.61 11.33 45.43
C SER A 25 12.51 12.27 44.63
N GLY A 26 12.02 13.50 44.45
CA GLY A 26 12.58 14.47 43.52
C GLY A 26 13.94 15.03 43.92
N ALA A 27 14.79 15.25 42.92
CA ALA A 27 15.91 16.16 43.01
C ALA A 27 16.16 16.88 41.67
N ARG A 28 16.44 18.17 41.83
CA ARG A 28 16.67 19.26 40.88
C ARG A 28 17.56 18.91 39.69
N LEU A 29 17.11 19.31 38.50
CA LEU A 29 17.92 19.37 37.28
C LEU A 29 18.84 20.60 37.29
N SER A 30 20.15 20.35 37.30
CA SER A 30 21.20 21.33 36.98
C SER A 30 21.26 21.56 35.47
N LYS A 31 21.30 22.83 35.07
CA LYS A 31 21.44 23.31 33.69
C LYS A 31 22.73 22.78 33.05
N VAL A 32 22.59 22.11 31.90
CA VAL A 32 23.70 21.84 30.98
C VAL A 32 23.58 22.82 29.81
N THR A 33 24.49 23.79 29.76
CA THR A 33 24.67 24.75 28.67
C THR A 33 25.50 24.12 27.55
N TRP A 34 24.95 24.10 26.33
CA TRP A 34 25.69 23.76 25.12
C TRP A 34 26.49 24.98 24.62
N HIS A 35 27.82 24.84 24.55
CA HIS A 35 28.71 25.78 23.87
C HIS A 35 28.72 25.48 22.36
N CYS A 36 28.20 26.40 21.55
CA CYS A 36 28.33 26.36 20.10
C CYS A 36 29.45 27.31 19.68
N ALA A 37 30.59 26.76 19.27
CA ALA A 37 31.70 27.51 18.70
C ALA A 37 31.33 27.95 17.26
N ARG A 38 31.01 29.23 17.06
CA ARG A 38 30.88 29.84 15.74
C ARG A 38 32.20 30.52 15.35
N ARG A 39 32.77 30.07 14.23
CA ARG A 39 33.84 30.77 13.51
C ARG A 39 33.29 32.08 12.94
N GLY A 40 34.05 33.15 13.13
CA GLY A 40 33.66 34.51 12.82
C GLY A 40 33.70 34.84 11.33
N ILE A 41 32.76 35.68 10.93
CA ILE A 41 32.91 36.64 9.84
C ILE A 41 32.39 37.97 10.37
N LYS A 42 33.28 38.96 10.45
CA LYS A 42 32.95 40.36 10.74
C LYS A 42 32.45 41.01 9.45
N CYS A 43 31.31 41.71 9.51
CA CYS A 43 31.13 42.98 8.80
C CYS A 43 30.29 43.90 9.68
N ALA A 44 30.79 45.13 9.82
CA ALA A 44 30.31 46.19 10.68
C ALA A 44 29.12 46.95 10.06
N GLY A 45 28.34 47.64 10.90
CA GLY A 45 27.52 48.76 10.46
C GLY A 45 26.30 49.03 11.33
N SER A 46 26.50 49.83 12.39
CA SER A 46 25.58 50.82 13.01
C SER A 46 24.06 50.59 12.87
N GLY A 47 23.31 50.36 13.95
CA GLY A 47 22.84 51.41 14.87
C GLY A 47 21.41 51.81 14.46
N GLY A 48 20.39 51.97 15.28
CA GLY A 48 20.18 51.91 16.72
C GLY A 48 18.68 52.13 16.96
N HIS A 49 18.23 51.73 18.15
CA HIS A 49 17.09 52.25 18.91
C HIS A 49 15.62 52.08 18.46
N THR A 50 14.90 51.36 19.35
CA THR A 50 13.61 51.66 20.02
C THR A 50 12.37 51.90 19.16
N ALA A 51 11.34 51.05 19.15
CA ALA A 51 10.39 50.69 20.22
C ALA A 51 9.12 51.59 20.29
N VAL A 52 7.99 50.94 19.93
CA VAL A 52 6.60 51.02 20.45
C VAL A 52 5.66 52.19 20.02
N PRO A 53 4.32 52.11 20.27
CA PRO A 53 3.28 51.99 19.23
C PRO A 53 2.24 53.14 19.30
N GLY A 54 1.18 53.12 18.49
CA GLY A 54 0.02 53.98 18.78
C GLY A 54 -0.99 54.16 17.66
N VAL A 55 -2.23 53.79 17.94
CA VAL A 55 -3.45 53.94 17.14
C VAL A 55 -4.05 55.34 17.36
N SER A 56 -4.56 56.02 16.31
CA SER A 56 -5.84 56.78 16.39
C SER A 56 -6.29 57.40 15.04
N THR A 57 -7.47 56.97 14.60
CA THR A 57 -8.61 57.63 13.92
C THR A 57 -8.54 59.04 13.25
N ALA A 58 -8.81 59.04 11.92
CA ALA A 58 -9.77 59.84 11.09
C ALA A 58 -9.73 61.40 11.03
N PRO A 59 -10.42 62.10 10.06
CA PRO A 59 -10.93 61.78 8.70
C PRO A 59 -10.59 62.85 7.60
N PHE A 60 -10.84 62.61 6.30
CA PHE A 60 -11.62 63.49 5.39
C PHE A 60 -11.71 62.99 3.92
N ALA A 61 -12.74 63.49 3.24
CA ALA A 61 -13.44 63.05 2.03
C ALA A 61 -12.69 63.04 0.67
N GLY A 62 -13.20 62.21 -0.27
CA GLY A 62 -12.91 62.36 -1.70
C GLY A 62 -13.54 61.32 -2.66
N ARG A 63 -14.70 61.69 -3.25
CA ARG A 63 -15.20 61.41 -4.63
C ARG A 63 -15.66 60.00 -5.08
N SER A 64 -17.00 59.90 -5.26
CA SER A 64 -17.84 59.49 -6.42
C SER A 64 -17.64 58.17 -7.23
N PRO A 65 -18.73 57.58 -7.79
CA PRO A 65 -18.91 56.13 -7.98
C PRO A 65 -18.71 55.59 -9.42
N PRO A 66 -18.64 54.25 -9.63
CA PRO A 66 -18.49 53.65 -10.96
C PRO A 66 -19.81 53.47 -11.73
N ARG A 67 -19.70 53.57 -13.05
CA ARG A 67 -20.78 53.48 -14.05
C ARG A 67 -21.22 52.03 -14.31
N ARG A 68 -22.53 51.86 -14.51
CA ARG A 68 -23.19 50.67 -15.07
C ARG A 68 -22.91 50.55 -16.57
N CYS A 69 -22.72 49.34 -17.06
CA CYS A 69 -22.84 49.02 -18.49
C CYS A 69 -24.02 48.07 -18.72
N ALA A 70 -24.92 48.51 -19.59
CA ALA A 70 -26.06 47.77 -20.13
C ALA A 70 -25.61 46.82 -21.24
N GLY A 71 -26.34 45.71 -21.42
CA GLY A 71 -26.11 44.76 -22.52
C GLY A 71 -26.74 45.21 -23.84
N PRO A 72 -26.51 44.48 -24.95
CA PRO A 72 -27.29 44.63 -26.17
C PRO A 72 -28.21 43.43 -26.49
N SER A 73 -29.21 43.76 -27.31
CA SER A 73 -30.41 43.04 -27.69
C SER A 73 -30.23 42.01 -28.81
N ARG A 74 -31.29 41.19 -28.97
CA ARG A 74 -31.51 40.16 -29.99
C ARG A 74 -31.69 40.73 -31.40
N ASP A 75 -31.06 40.11 -32.39
CA ASP A 75 -31.72 39.41 -33.53
C ASP A 75 -30.74 39.21 -34.70
N ALA A 76 -30.42 37.94 -34.99
CA ALA A 76 -30.07 37.45 -36.33
C ALA A 76 -30.05 35.92 -36.32
N VAL A 77 -31.14 35.31 -36.79
CA VAL A 77 -31.27 33.88 -37.06
C VAL A 77 -30.71 33.59 -38.46
N ARG A 78 -29.73 32.69 -38.60
CA ARG A 78 -29.73 31.63 -39.64
C ARG A 78 -28.60 30.60 -39.49
N ARG A 79 -29.04 29.34 -39.38
CA ARG A 79 -28.51 28.08 -39.94
C ARG A 79 -27.04 27.71 -39.68
N GLY A 80 -26.86 26.78 -38.75
CA GLY A 80 -25.71 25.87 -38.66
C GLY A 80 -26.08 24.70 -37.74
N GLY A 81 -25.98 23.46 -38.23
CA GLY A 81 -26.47 22.26 -37.54
C GLY A 81 -25.86 22.08 -36.15
N ARG A 82 -26.69 21.65 -35.18
CA ARG A 82 -26.21 21.18 -33.88
C ARG A 82 -25.34 19.94 -34.11
N PRO A 83 -24.07 19.90 -33.68
CA PRO A 83 -23.38 18.62 -33.56
C PRO A 83 -24.10 17.85 -32.45
N GLN A 84 -24.65 16.70 -32.80
CA GLN A 84 -25.12 15.72 -31.82
C GLN A 84 -23.97 15.42 -30.87
N ALA A 85 -24.15 15.75 -29.60
CA ALA A 85 -23.28 15.26 -28.55
C ALA A 85 -23.37 13.73 -28.57
N ARG A 86 -22.30 13.07 -29.01
CA ARG A 86 -22.15 11.64 -28.82
C ARG A 86 -22.16 11.38 -27.32
N PRO A 87 -22.89 10.36 -26.82
CA PRO A 87 -22.79 10.01 -25.42
C PRO A 87 -21.34 9.57 -25.15
N HIS A 88 -20.64 10.33 -24.31
CA HIS A 88 -19.39 9.85 -23.74
C HIS A 88 -19.75 8.69 -22.82
N GLY A 89 -19.50 7.46 -23.28
CA GLY A 89 -19.43 6.31 -22.40
C GLY A 89 -18.43 6.56 -21.26
N PRO A 90 -18.56 5.85 -20.13
CA PRO A 90 -17.63 6.02 -19.02
C PRO A 90 -16.20 5.85 -19.54
N ARG A 91 -15.35 6.87 -19.35
CA ARG A 91 -13.91 6.73 -19.58
C ARG A 91 -13.47 5.64 -18.62
N GLY A 92 -13.22 4.43 -19.14
CA GLY A 92 -12.67 3.31 -18.38
C GLY A 92 -11.40 3.75 -17.65
N GLY A 93 -11.05 3.05 -16.56
CA GLY A 93 -9.89 3.39 -15.73
C GLY A 93 -8.65 3.70 -16.56
N ALA A 94 -7.77 4.56 -16.04
CA ALA A 94 -6.53 4.92 -16.70
C ALA A 94 -5.71 3.63 -16.90
N ALA A 95 -5.71 3.13 -18.13
CA ALA A 95 -5.05 1.91 -18.50
C ALA A 95 -3.67 2.27 -19.05
N VAL A 96 -2.61 1.65 -18.52
CA VAL A 96 -1.24 1.89 -18.95
C VAL A 96 -0.84 0.75 -19.87
N ARG A 97 -0.94 0.99 -21.18
CA ARG A 97 -0.34 0.12 -22.17
C ARG A 97 1.17 0.35 -22.19
N LEU A 98 1.93 -0.70 -21.93
CA LEU A 98 3.39 -0.67 -21.96
C LEU A 98 3.83 -1.05 -23.38
N ASP A 99 4.37 -0.08 -24.14
CA ASP A 99 4.83 -0.29 -25.53
C ASP A 99 5.96 -1.34 -25.63
N HIS A 100 6.67 -1.56 -24.53
CA HIS A 100 7.61 -2.65 -24.34
C HIS A 100 7.28 -3.40 -23.05
N PRO A 101 7.38 -4.75 -23.02
CA PRO A 101 7.17 -5.50 -21.79
C PRO A 101 8.15 -5.01 -20.72
N VAL A 102 7.62 -4.73 -19.52
CA VAL A 102 8.43 -4.36 -18.36
C VAL A 102 8.91 -5.64 -17.70
N GLY A 103 10.22 -5.74 -17.50
CA GLY A 103 10.84 -6.90 -16.89
C GLY A 103 10.61 -6.93 -15.39
N ILE A 104 10.15 -8.07 -14.85
CA ILE A 104 10.17 -8.38 -13.43
C ILE A 104 11.39 -9.26 -13.17
N ALA A 105 12.50 -8.63 -12.80
CA ALA A 105 13.78 -9.31 -12.59
C ALA A 105 13.75 -10.24 -11.38
N ALA A 106 13.07 -9.83 -10.31
CA ALA A 106 12.83 -10.65 -9.13
C ALA A 106 11.65 -10.12 -8.32
N ALA A 107 11.03 -10.99 -7.54
CA ALA A 107 10.07 -10.61 -6.51
C ALA A 107 10.27 -11.47 -5.26
N ALA A 108 10.04 -10.90 -4.09
CA ALA A 108 10.28 -11.54 -2.81
C ALA A 108 9.21 -11.19 -1.78
N LEU A 109 8.97 -12.15 -0.89
CA LEU A 109 8.10 -12.03 0.28
C LEU A 109 8.91 -12.43 1.51
N TRP A 110 9.03 -11.51 2.47
CA TRP A 110 9.56 -11.79 3.79
C TRP A 110 8.42 -11.83 4.80
N LEU A 111 8.32 -12.94 5.53
CA LEU A 111 7.39 -13.11 6.65
C LEU A 111 8.18 -13.38 7.92
N PRO A 112 7.73 -12.88 9.09
CA PRO A 112 8.29 -13.29 10.37
C PRO A 112 8.04 -14.78 10.64
N ASP A 113 8.77 -15.38 11.58
CA ASP A 113 8.53 -16.77 12.00
C ASP A 113 7.36 -16.90 12.97
N ARG A 114 7.16 -15.90 13.84
CA ARG A 114 6.09 -15.88 14.83
C ARG A 114 4.73 -15.82 14.14
N ARG A 115 3.75 -16.47 14.75
CA ARG A 115 2.36 -16.53 14.31
C ARG A 115 1.43 -16.10 15.44
N SER A 116 0.37 -15.39 15.08
CA SER A 116 -0.78 -15.11 15.94
C SER A 116 -1.93 -16.03 15.53
N THR A 117 -2.67 -16.54 16.52
CA THR A 117 -3.95 -17.24 16.33
C THR A 117 -5.06 -16.39 16.93
N ALA A 118 -6.29 -16.60 16.47
CA ALA A 118 -7.47 -15.92 17.02
C ALA A 118 -8.00 -16.57 18.31
N GLU A 119 -7.36 -17.63 18.81
CA GLU A 119 -7.87 -18.46 19.90
C GLU A 119 -7.99 -17.68 21.21
N SER A 120 -6.96 -16.91 21.57
CA SER A 120 -6.99 -16.02 22.74
C SER A 120 -8.02 -14.91 22.55
N ASP A 121 -8.09 -14.29 21.37
CA ASP A 121 -9.07 -13.26 21.06
C ASP A 121 -10.52 -13.76 21.19
N VAL A 122 -10.78 -15.01 20.83
CA VAL A 122 -12.09 -15.66 21.01
C VAL A 122 -12.35 -16.00 22.47
N ALA A 123 -11.36 -16.57 23.17
CA ALA A 123 -11.47 -16.92 24.58
C ALA A 123 -11.73 -15.69 25.47
N ASP A 124 -11.07 -14.57 25.17
CA ASP A 124 -11.22 -13.28 25.85
C ASP A 124 -12.47 -12.51 25.39
N GLN A 125 -13.30 -13.09 24.50
CA GLN A 125 -14.47 -12.44 23.89
C GLN A 125 -14.16 -11.13 23.15
N ARG A 126 -12.90 -10.93 22.72
CA ARG A 126 -12.48 -9.82 21.87
C ARG A 126 -12.88 -10.04 20.41
N ALA A 127 -12.96 -11.29 19.97
CA ALA A 127 -13.43 -11.69 18.65
C ALA A 127 -14.60 -12.69 18.74
N ALA A 128 -15.65 -12.49 17.93
CA ALA A 128 -16.72 -13.47 17.82
C ALA A 128 -16.24 -14.70 17.03
N ALA A 129 -16.41 -15.91 17.59
CA ALA A 129 -15.96 -17.17 16.97
C ALA A 129 -16.49 -17.36 15.53
N GLY A 130 -17.73 -16.95 15.27
CA GLY A 130 -18.30 -16.99 13.92
C GLY A 130 -17.56 -16.09 12.92
N ALA A 131 -17.15 -14.88 13.35
CA ALA A 131 -16.41 -13.96 12.50
C ALA A 131 -15.01 -14.49 12.17
N VAL A 132 -14.34 -15.13 13.12
CA VAL A 132 -13.04 -15.79 12.91
C VAL A 132 -13.16 -16.96 11.93
N ARG A 133 -14.21 -17.79 12.07
CA ARG A 133 -14.47 -18.91 11.15
C ARG A 133 -14.78 -18.44 9.71
N ASP A 134 -15.44 -17.30 9.57
CA ASP A 134 -15.75 -16.69 8.26
C ASP A 134 -14.48 -16.15 7.56
N LEU A 135 -13.45 -15.75 8.33
CA LEU A 135 -12.13 -15.39 7.80
C LEU A 135 -11.36 -16.62 7.29
N ALA A 136 -11.38 -17.72 8.05
CA ALA A 136 -10.75 -19.00 7.73
C ALA A 136 -9.21 -18.98 7.57
N HIS A 137 -8.53 -18.05 8.25
CA HIS A 137 -7.08 -18.08 8.44
C HIS A 137 -6.74 -18.92 9.68
N PRO A 138 -5.88 -19.95 9.59
CA PRO A 138 -5.48 -20.74 10.77
C PRO A 138 -4.56 -19.94 11.69
N SER A 139 -3.71 -19.07 11.12
CA SER A 139 -2.83 -18.17 11.85
C SER A 139 -2.40 -17.01 10.95
N LEU A 140 -1.86 -15.94 11.54
CA LEU A 140 -1.34 -14.78 10.83
C LEU A 140 0.13 -14.53 11.21
N PRO A 141 1.00 -14.15 10.27
CA PRO A 141 2.36 -13.69 10.57
C PRO A 141 2.36 -12.52 11.55
N ASP A 142 3.16 -12.62 12.60
CA ASP A 142 3.31 -11.61 13.64
C ASP A 142 4.79 -11.24 13.77
N ALA A 143 5.11 -9.99 13.49
CA ALA A 143 6.48 -9.50 13.46
C ALA A 143 7.14 -9.45 14.85
N GLY A 144 6.38 -9.61 15.94
CA GLY A 144 6.89 -9.35 17.28
C GLY A 144 7.41 -7.92 17.32
N GLU A 145 8.71 -7.73 17.54
CA GLU A 145 9.34 -6.41 17.57
C GLU A 145 9.93 -5.92 16.23
N VAL A 146 9.93 -6.74 15.17
CA VAL A 146 10.53 -6.34 13.89
C VAL A 146 9.76 -5.16 13.28
N PRO A 147 10.39 -4.00 13.02
CA PRO A 147 9.74 -2.84 12.41
C PRO A 147 9.29 -3.11 10.96
N ALA A 148 8.21 -2.46 10.54
CA ALA A 148 7.69 -2.58 9.17
C ALA A 148 8.73 -2.23 8.07
N PRO A 149 9.51 -1.14 8.18
CA PRO A 149 10.57 -0.86 7.21
C PRO A 149 11.68 -1.91 7.18
N ASP A 150 11.97 -2.58 8.29
CA ASP A 150 12.97 -3.66 8.33
C ASP A 150 12.49 -4.90 7.57
N MET A 151 11.20 -5.21 7.65
CA MET A 151 10.61 -6.29 6.86
C MET A 151 10.72 -5.99 5.35
N ALA A 152 10.46 -4.74 4.96
CA ALA A 152 10.62 -4.27 3.58
C ALA A 152 12.09 -4.37 3.11
N VAL A 153 13.06 -3.99 3.96
CA VAL A 153 14.49 -4.17 3.67
C VAL A 153 14.84 -5.63 3.45
N ARG A 154 14.39 -6.55 4.32
CA ARG A 154 14.69 -7.99 4.18
C ARG A 154 14.12 -8.58 2.89
N ALA A 155 12.90 -8.18 2.50
CA ALA A 155 12.32 -8.59 1.23
C ALA A 155 13.10 -8.01 0.04
N ALA A 156 13.53 -6.74 0.12
CA ALA A 156 14.32 -6.11 -0.92
C ALA A 156 15.71 -6.72 -1.09
N GLU A 157 16.41 -7.01 0.02
CA GLU A 157 17.69 -7.72 0.02
C GLU A 157 17.55 -9.08 -0.69
N GLU A 158 16.47 -9.80 -0.43
CA GLU A 158 16.19 -11.08 -1.09
C GLU A 158 15.94 -10.94 -2.59
N ALA A 159 15.15 -9.95 -3.01
CA ALA A 159 14.89 -9.69 -4.43
C ALA A 159 16.17 -9.27 -5.17
N LEU A 160 16.96 -8.36 -4.60
CA LEU A 160 18.23 -7.89 -5.15
C LEU A 160 19.23 -9.04 -5.27
N ARG A 161 19.39 -9.84 -4.20
CA ARG A 161 20.27 -11.01 -4.19
C ARG A 161 19.87 -12.03 -5.24
N SER A 162 18.57 -12.30 -5.40
CA SER A 162 18.06 -13.26 -6.40
C SER A 162 18.27 -12.78 -7.84
N ALA A 163 18.20 -11.47 -8.08
CA ALA A 163 18.47 -10.88 -9.38
C ALA A 163 19.98 -10.64 -9.65
N GLY A 164 20.85 -10.77 -8.65
CA GLY A 164 22.26 -10.39 -8.76
C GLY A 164 22.47 -8.88 -8.95
N VAL A 165 21.57 -8.06 -8.44
CA VAL A 165 21.57 -6.59 -8.58
C VAL A 165 22.02 -5.95 -7.26
N ARG A 166 22.91 -4.96 -7.35
CA ARG A 166 23.36 -4.16 -6.20
C ARG A 166 22.45 -2.94 -6.00
N GLY A 167 22.39 -2.45 -4.77
CA GLY A 167 21.57 -1.27 -4.45
C GLY A 167 21.96 -0.01 -5.23
N ASP A 168 23.24 0.17 -5.56
CA ASP A 168 23.74 1.30 -6.36
C ASP A 168 23.32 1.26 -7.84
N GLN A 169 22.66 0.18 -8.28
CA GLN A 169 22.07 0.07 -9.62
C GLN A 169 20.58 0.45 -9.64
N LEU A 170 20.01 0.83 -8.50
CA LEU A 170 18.64 1.32 -8.40
C LEU A 170 18.60 2.81 -8.72
N GLY A 171 17.79 3.22 -9.70
CA GLY A 171 17.51 4.62 -10.00
C GLY A 171 16.18 5.13 -9.44
N LEU A 172 15.35 4.24 -8.90
CA LEU A 172 14.05 4.54 -8.29
C LEU A 172 13.73 3.51 -7.20
N LEU A 173 13.25 3.99 -6.05
CA LEU A 173 12.73 3.14 -4.97
C LEU A 173 11.37 3.65 -4.53
N CYS A 174 10.32 2.88 -4.79
CA CYS A 174 8.97 3.17 -4.34
C CYS A 174 8.61 2.28 -3.15
N HIS A 175 8.26 2.87 -2.01
CA HIS A 175 7.78 2.13 -0.85
C HIS A 175 6.30 2.40 -0.63
N ALA A 176 5.47 1.36 -0.56
CA ALA A 176 4.05 1.46 -0.26
C ALA A 176 3.69 0.79 1.06
N TRP A 177 2.81 1.45 1.82
CA TRP A 177 2.35 0.97 3.12
C TRP A 177 0.97 1.55 3.42
N MET A 178 0.28 0.97 4.41
CA MET A 178 -1.03 1.47 4.84
C MET A 178 -1.12 1.79 6.33
N TYR A 179 -0.13 1.39 7.13
CA TYR A 179 -0.13 1.60 8.57
C TYR A 179 1.20 2.14 9.11
N TYR A 180 1.23 2.46 10.40
CA TYR A 180 2.33 3.19 11.04
C TYR A 180 3.70 2.52 10.82
N GLN A 181 4.68 3.30 10.37
CA GLN A 181 6.01 2.82 9.98
C GLN A 181 7.06 2.94 11.10
N GLY A 182 6.66 3.40 12.29
CA GLY A 182 7.53 3.50 13.46
C GLY A 182 7.84 4.94 13.91
N HIS A 183 7.75 5.92 13.00
CA HIS A 183 7.99 7.32 13.29
C HIS A 183 7.03 8.26 12.53
N ASP A 184 6.54 9.30 13.21
CA ASP A 184 5.85 10.43 12.58
C ASP A 184 6.85 11.36 11.88
N LEU A 185 6.44 11.98 10.78
CA LEU A 185 7.26 12.93 9.99
C LEU A 185 8.64 12.38 9.62
N TRP A 186 8.69 11.10 9.25
CA TRP A 186 9.89 10.39 8.83
C TRP A 186 9.68 9.75 7.45
N SER A 187 10.78 9.45 6.74
CA SER A 187 10.74 8.87 5.40
C SER A 187 11.21 7.40 5.39
N PRO A 188 10.28 6.43 5.47
CA PRO A 188 10.57 5.01 5.26
C PRO A 188 11.31 4.69 3.94
N PRO A 189 10.94 5.25 2.76
CA PRO A 189 11.66 4.92 1.52
C PRO A 189 13.14 5.36 1.57
N HIS A 190 13.46 6.49 2.20
CA HIS A 190 14.86 6.93 2.35
C HIS A 190 15.64 6.00 3.30
N TYR A 191 14.99 5.50 4.35
CA TYR A 191 15.59 4.50 5.23
C TYR A 191 15.90 3.21 4.48
N ILE A 192 14.95 2.70 3.70
CA ILE A 192 15.14 1.48 2.91
C ILE A 192 16.25 1.70 1.89
N ALA A 193 16.24 2.80 1.13
CA ALA A 193 17.30 3.13 0.18
C ALA A 193 18.69 3.16 0.86
N ARG A 194 18.79 3.83 2.01
CA ARG A 194 20.03 3.91 2.80
C ARG A 194 20.52 2.56 3.29
N ARG A 195 19.60 1.66 3.66
CA ARG A 195 19.89 0.29 4.12
C ARG A 195 20.36 -0.62 2.99
N LEU A 196 19.84 -0.42 1.79
CA LEU A 196 20.21 -1.18 0.59
C LEU A 196 21.47 -0.64 -0.11
N GLY A 197 22.00 0.51 0.31
CA GLY A 197 23.11 1.17 -0.39
C GLY A 197 22.70 1.85 -1.70
N ALA A 198 21.41 2.14 -1.87
CA ALA A 198 20.84 2.74 -3.07
C ALA A 198 20.97 4.28 -3.06
N GLN A 199 22.21 4.75 -3.17
CA GLN A 199 22.54 6.19 -3.06
C GLN A 199 22.04 7.02 -4.25
N ASP A 200 21.94 6.40 -5.42
CA ASP A 200 21.51 7.04 -6.67
C ASP A 200 20.00 6.87 -6.93
N ALA A 201 19.30 6.09 -6.10
CA ALA A 201 17.87 5.88 -6.23
C ALA A 201 17.09 7.09 -5.75
N LEU A 202 16.06 7.50 -6.50
CA LEU A 202 15.04 8.42 -6.01
C LEU A 202 14.07 7.68 -5.07
N PRO A 203 14.01 7.98 -3.75
CA PRO A 203 13.10 7.29 -2.84
C PRO A 203 11.74 7.99 -2.76
N VAL A 204 10.65 7.26 -3.02
CA VAL A 204 9.27 7.77 -3.08
C VAL A 204 8.35 6.94 -2.21
N GLY A 205 7.45 7.60 -1.47
CA GLY A 205 6.41 6.93 -0.70
C GLY A 205 5.07 6.92 -1.43
N ILE A 206 4.36 5.79 -1.41
CA ILE A 206 3.08 5.62 -2.10
C ILE A 206 2.03 5.11 -1.13
N GLN A 207 0.94 5.86 -0.98
CA GLN A 207 -0.18 5.49 -0.13
C GLN A 207 -1.48 5.47 -0.93
N GLN A 208 -1.96 4.26 -1.24
CA GLN A 208 -3.31 4.00 -1.73
C GLN A 208 -3.94 2.86 -0.91
N VAL A 209 -3.72 2.94 0.40
CA VAL A 209 -4.09 1.91 1.39
C VAL A 209 -3.65 0.52 0.90
N CYS A 210 -4.52 -0.49 0.92
CA CYS A 210 -4.20 -1.86 0.53
C CYS A 210 -3.79 -2.00 -0.95
N ASN A 211 -4.22 -1.08 -1.83
CA ASN A 211 -3.85 -1.11 -3.23
C ASN A 211 -2.47 -0.50 -3.53
N GLY A 212 -1.80 0.06 -2.51
CA GLY A 212 -0.56 0.82 -2.67
C GLY A 212 0.55 0.05 -3.40
N GLY A 213 0.70 -1.26 -3.19
CA GLY A 213 1.72 -2.05 -3.88
C GLY A 213 1.46 -2.18 -5.39
N ALA A 214 0.21 -2.43 -5.80
CA ALA A 214 -0.15 -2.51 -7.22
C ALA A 214 0.02 -1.14 -7.92
N THR A 215 -0.41 -0.06 -7.27
CA THR A 215 -0.16 1.31 -7.76
C THR A 215 1.32 1.63 -7.85
N ALA A 216 2.12 1.18 -6.88
CA ALA A 216 3.56 1.39 -6.90
C ALA A 216 4.25 0.66 -8.05
N VAL A 217 3.81 -0.55 -8.39
CA VAL A 217 4.27 -1.27 -9.60
C VAL A 217 3.93 -0.48 -10.86
N GLU A 218 2.68 -0.05 -11.02
CA GLU A 218 2.23 0.74 -12.19
C GLU A 218 3.04 2.04 -12.36
N LEU A 219 3.17 2.83 -11.29
CA LEU A 219 3.89 4.11 -11.34
C LEU A 219 5.39 3.93 -11.56
N THR A 220 5.99 2.87 -11.00
CA THR A 220 7.41 2.54 -11.21
C THR A 220 7.65 2.11 -12.65
N ALA A 221 6.80 1.23 -13.19
CA ALA A 221 6.87 0.80 -14.58
C ALA A 221 6.75 1.98 -15.55
N ALA A 222 5.76 2.85 -15.34
CA ALA A 222 5.58 4.06 -16.16
C ALA A 222 6.79 5.01 -16.07
N ARG A 223 7.36 5.18 -14.87
CA ARG A 223 8.54 6.03 -14.66
C ARG A 223 9.79 5.49 -15.34
N LEU A 224 10.03 4.18 -15.25
CA LEU A 224 11.14 3.53 -15.95
C LEU A 224 10.98 3.56 -17.48
N ALA A 225 9.75 3.42 -17.98
CA ALA A 225 9.49 3.54 -19.41
C ALA A 225 9.77 4.95 -19.95
N ALA A 226 9.50 5.98 -19.14
CA ALA A 226 9.81 7.37 -19.49
C ALA A 226 11.29 7.72 -19.34
N GLU A 227 12.02 7.02 -18.46
CA GLU A 227 13.41 7.33 -18.08
C GLU A 227 14.24 6.02 -18.01
N PRO A 228 14.46 5.34 -19.15
CA PRO A 228 15.09 4.01 -19.20
C PRO A 228 16.54 3.99 -18.72
N GLU A 229 17.23 5.13 -18.69
CA GLU A 229 18.59 5.27 -18.18
C GLU A 229 18.71 5.09 -16.66
N ARG A 230 17.59 5.06 -15.93
CA ARG A 230 17.56 4.86 -14.47
C ARG A 230 17.96 3.46 -14.01
N GLY A 231 18.11 2.50 -14.93
CA GLY A 231 18.40 1.12 -14.58
C GLY A 231 17.20 0.45 -13.92
N TYR A 232 17.36 0.00 -12.67
CA TYR A 232 16.32 -0.75 -11.97
C TYR A 232 15.43 0.14 -11.10
N GLY A 233 14.13 -0.17 -11.09
CA GLY A 233 13.17 0.37 -10.13
C GLY A 233 12.78 -0.69 -9.12
N LEU A 234 12.92 -0.38 -7.83
CA LEU A 234 12.53 -1.26 -6.75
C LEU A 234 11.20 -0.80 -6.13
N VAL A 235 10.21 -1.68 -6.08
CA VAL A 235 8.99 -1.46 -5.29
C VAL A 235 9.09 -2.32 -4.03
N THR A 236 8.81 -1.72 -2.87
CA THR A 236 8.73 -2.44 -1.59
C THR A 236 7.42 -2.16 -0.88
N THR A 237 6.99 -3.09 -0.03
CA THR A 237 5.94 -2.85 0.96
C THR A 237 6.36 -3.38 2.32
N GLY A 238 5.75 -2.83 3.36
CA GLY A 238 5.96 -3.31 4.73
C GLY A 238 4.91 -2.75 5.67
N ASP A 239 4.21 -3.61 6.39
CA ASP A 239 3.24 -3.19 7.41
C ASP A 239 3.33 -4.13 8.63
N ARG A 240 3.15 -3.55 9.82
CA ARG A 240 3.07 -4.26 11.11
C ARG A 240 1.78 -3.84 11.83
N PHE A 241 0.84 -4.76 11.97
CA PHE A 241 -0.48 -4.57 12.56
C PHE A 241 -0.49 -5.04 14.01
N THR A 242 -0.11 -4.14 14.92
CA THR A 242 0.09 -4.48 16.33
C THR A 242 -0.70 -3.57 17.28
N GLY A 243 -0.96 -4.09 18.48
CA GLY A 243 -1.59 -3.36 19.56
C GLY A 243 -0.69 -2.26 20.14
N PRO A 244 -1.26 -1.25 20.82
CA PRO A 244 -2.69 -1.05 21.05
C PRO A 244 -3.43 -0.41 19.85
N GLY A 245 -2.70 0.06 18.83
CA GLY A 245 -3.26 0.89 17.76
C GLY A 245 -4.03 0.12 16.67
N PHE A 246 -3.81 -1.19 16.55
CA PHE A 246 -4.47 -2.03 15.55
C PHE A 246 -4.73 -3.43 16.13
N ASP A 247 -5.94 -3.95 15.89
CA ASP A 247 -6.30 -5.33 16.21
C ASP A 247 -6.40 -6.14 14.91
N ARG A 248 -5.44 -7.04 14.69
CA ARG A 248 -5.28 -7.74 13.41
C ARG A 248 -6.45 -8.66 13.03
N TRP A 249 -7.22 -9.13 14.00
CA TRP A 249 -8.34 -10.05 13.77
C TRP A 249 -9.68 -9.34 13.73
N THR A 250 -9.79 -8.16 14.35
CA THR A 250 -11.08 -7.49 14.58
C THR A 250 -11.19 -6.06 14.08
N ALA A 251 -10.09 -5.44 13.61
CA ALA A 251 -10.14 -4.07 13.09
C ALA A 251 -11.06 -3.90 11.87
N ASP A 252 -11.25 -4.96 11.06
CA ASP A 252 -12.08 -4.90 9.85
C ASP A 252 -13.06 -6.08 9.72
N TYR A 253 -14.10 -5.91 8.91
CA TYR A 253 -15.01 -6.97 8.48
C TYR A 253 -14.40 -7.76 7.33
N GLY A 254 -14.28 -9.08 7.51
CA GLY A 254 -13.92 -10.00 6.44
C GLY A 254 -12.46 -9.92 5.98
N VAL A 255 -11.60 -9.24 6.73
CA VAL A 255 -10.15 -9.16 6.51
C VAL A 255 -9.43 -9.34 7.85
N ALA A 256 -8.37 -10.14 7.85
CA ALA A 256 -7.44 -10.27 8.96
C ALA A 256 -6.02 -9.97 8.48
N TYR A 257 -5.23 -9.29 9.30
CA TYR A 257 -4.01 -8.63 8.85
C TYR A 257 -2.74 -9.35 9.33
N GLY A 258 -1.91 -9.77 8.38
CA GLY A 258 -0.59 -10.33 8.65
C GLY A 258 0.51 -9.28 8.54
N ASP A 259 1.57 -9.46 9.32
CA ASP A 259 2.76 -8.63 9.23
C ASP A 259 3.71 -9.18 8.16
N GLY A 260 4.32 -8.32 7.37
CA GLY A 260 5.28 -8.77 6.37
C GLY A 260 5.87 -7.65 5.54
N GLY A 261 6.90 -8.00 4.79
CA GLY A 261 7.52 -7.13 3.80
C GLY A 261 7.52 -7.82 2.44
N THR A 262 7.34 -7.03 1.38
CA THR A 262 7.43 -7.54 0.01
C THR A 262 8.32 -6.65 -0.84
N ALA A 263 8.89 -7.20 -1.90
CA ALA A 263 9.66 -6.43 -2.86
C ALA A 263 9.49 -6.99 -4.28
N VAL A 264 9.48 -6.11 -5.28
CA VAL A 264 9.59 -6.47 -6.69
C VAL A 264 10.54 -5.52 -7.40
N LEU A 265 11.45 -6.10 -8.17
CA LEU A 265 12.48 -5.41 -8.93
C LEU A 265 12.07 -5.36 -10.40
N LEU A 266 11.92 -4.14 -10.92
CA LEU A 266 11.47 -3.86 -12.28
C LEU A 266 12.61 -3.27 -13.12
N ARG A 267 12.59 -3.54 -14.43
CA ARG A 267 13.47 -2.91 -15.41
C ARG A 267 12.76 -2.67 -16.74
N VAL A 268 13.19 -1.64 -17.46
CA VAL A 268 12.75 -1.36 -18.83
C VAL A 268 13.99 -1.03 -19.68
N PRO A 269 14.20 -1.72 -20.82
CA PRO A 269 13.41 -2.85 -21.33
C PRO A 269 13.60 -4.12 -20.48
N ALA A 270 12.69 -5.09 -20.63
CA ALA A 270 12.88 -6.44 -20.11
C ALA A 270 14.23 -7.04 -20.55
N GLY A 271 14.80 -7.91 -19.73
CA GLY A 271 15.99 -8.68 -20.00
C GLY A 271 15.69 -10.17 -20.09
N GLU A 272 16.60 -10.92 -20.72
CA GLU A 272 16.45 -12.36 -20.99
C GLU A 272 16.31 -13.24 -19.73
N ARG A 273 16.72 -12.73 -18.57
CA ARG A 273 16.71 -13.46 -17.29
C ARG A 273 15.59 -13.04 -16.35
N ASP A 274 14.68 -12.17 -16.79
CA ASP A 274 13.59 -11.71 -15.94
C ASP A 274 12.62 -12.88 -15.68
N GLY A 275 12.19 -13.07 -14.43
CA GLY A 275 11.33 -14.20 -14.07
C GLY A 275 9.90 -14.07 -14.62
N LEU A 276 9.44 -12.84 -14.83
CA LEU A 276 8.13 -12.53 -15.42
C LEU A 276 8.23 -11.26 -16.26
N LEU A 277 7.27 -11.09 -17.17
CA LEU A 277 7.04 -9.87 -17.92
C LEU A 277 5.72 -9.24 -17.47
N LEU A 278 5.73 -7.98 -17.04
CA LEU A 278 4.52 -7.21 -16.81
C LEU A 278 3.99 -6.71 -18.16
N ARG A 279 2.84 -7.24 -18.57
CA ARG A 279 2.25 -7.05 -19.90
C ARG A 279 1.20 -5.94 -19.92
N ALA A 280 0.45 -5.79 -18.84
CA ALA A 280 -0.51 -4.71 -18.68
C ALA A 280 -0.81 -4.46 -17.19
N THR A 281 -1.22 -3.24 -16.87
CA THR A 281 -1.90 -2.92 -15.62
C THR A 281 -3.20 -2.18 -15.92
N CYS A 282 -4.24 -2.49 -15.17
CA CYS A 282 -5.47 -1.69 -15.18
C CYS A 282 -5.89 -1.38 -13.76
N THR A 283 -6.06 -0.09 -13.48
CA THR A 283 -6.46 0.43 -12.18
C THR A 283 -7.72 1.27 -12.31
N VAL A 284 -8.74 0.97 -11.49
CA VAL A 284 -10.03 1.68 -11.47
C VAL A 284 -10.35 2.11 -10.05
N ALA A 285 -10.71 3.38 -9.88
CA ALA A 285 -11.13 3.95 -8.60
C ALA A 285 -12.64 4.22 -8.58
N SER A 286 -13.22 4.14 -7.38
CA SER A 286 -14.60 4.50 -7.05
C SER A 286 -14.55 5.43 -5.82
N PRO A 287 -14.21 6.72 -6.02
CA PRO A 287 -13.99 7.67 -4.93
C PRO A 287 -15.24 7.92 -4.08
N GLU A 288 -16.42 7.67 -4.63
CA GLU A 288 -17.70 7.78 -3.91
C GLU A 288 -17.80 6.84 -2.70
N LEU A 289 -16.92 5.83 -2.61
CA LEU A 289 -16.86 4.87 -1.51
C LEU A 289 -15.89 5.26 -0.39
N GLU A 290 -15.22 6.42 -0.47
CA GLU A 290 -14.23 6.85 0.55
C GLU A 290 -14.82 6.85 1.96
N GLU A 291 -16.10 7.27 2.07
CA GLU A 291 -16.83 7.37 3.33
C GLU A 291 -16.94 6.04 4.06
N MET A 292 -16.73 4.90 3.39
CA MET A 292 -16.74 3.60 4.04
C MET A 292 -15.62 3.44 5.09
N HIS A 293 -14.47 4.09 4.86
CA HIS A 293 -13.31 4.01 5.75
C HIS A 293 -13.11 5.25 6.63
N ARG A 294 -13.83 6.34 6.35
CA ARG A 294 -13.95 7.51 7.23
C ARG A 294 -15.17 7.43 8.15
N GLY A 295 -16.26 6.83 7.67
CA GLY A 295 -17.56 6.83 8.33
C GLY A 295 -18.17 8.22 8.40
N ALA A 296 -18.99 8.44 9.43
CA ALA A 296 -19.58 9.74 9.73
C ALA A 296 -18.70 10.61 10.64
N ASP A 297 -17.43 10.22 10.85
CA ASP A 297 -16.52 10.97 11.71
C ASP A 297 -16.19 12.32 11.07
N PRO A 298 -16.26 13.44 11.82
CA PRO A 298 -15.76 14.72 11.33
C PRO A 298 -14.23 14.69 11.25
N PHE A 299 -13.63 15.62 10.50
CA PHE A 299 -12.17 15.76 10.49
C PHE A 299 -11.66 16.18 11.88
N ALA A 300 -10.79 15.35 12.47
CA ALA A 300 -10.20 15.60 13.78
C ALA A 300 -8.98 16.52 13.69
N GLY A 301 -8.67 17.23 14.78
CA GLY A 301 -7.47 18.06 14.89
C GLY A 301 -6.17 17.28 15.15
N ALA A 302 -6.26 16.02 15.56
CA ALA A 302 -5.09 15.16 15.82
C ALA A 302 -5.38 13.68 15.51
N ALA A 303 -4.31 12.90 15.33
CA ALA A 303 -4.43 11.46 15.18
C ALA A 303 -5.09 10.82 16.42
N ARG A 304 -5.92 9.79 16.20
CA ARG A 304 -6.57 9.01 17.26
C ARG A 304 -7.52 9.79 18.19
N THR A 305 -7.95 11.01 17.84
CA THR A 305 -8.96 11.76 18.61
C THR A 305 -10.29 11.02 18.75
N HIS A 306 -10.79 10.39 17.67
CA HIS A 306 -12.09 9.71 17.72
C HIS A 306 -12.04 8.35 18.42
N ARG A 307 -10.93 7.63 18.26
CA ARG A 307 -10.76 6.27 18.78
C ARG A 307 -9.28 6.00 19.09
N PRO A 308 -8.96 5.28 20.18
CA PRO A 308 -7.59 4.94 20.56
C PRO A 308 -6.92 3.94 19.59
N ARG A 309 -7.72 3.24 18.77
CA ARG A 309 -7.26 2.26 17.77
C ARG A 309 -7.96 2.43 16.44
N VAL A 310 -7.43 1.81 15.38
CA VAL A 310 -8.13 1.67 14.10
C VAL A 310 -9.33 0.74 14.29
N ASP A 311 -10.52 1.18 13.86
CA ASP A 311 -11.76 0.40 13.88
C ASP A 311 -12.54 0.67 12.59
N MET A 312 -12.21 -0.08 11.54
CA MET A 312 -12.87 0.01 10.23
C MET A 312 -14.28 -0.59 10.27
N ARG A 313 -14.57 -1.47 11.24
CA ARG A 313 -15.93 -1.97 11.45
C ARG A 313 -16.89 -0.85 11.85
N ALA A 314 -16.45 0.07 12.71
CA ALA A 314 -17.25 1.23 13.11
C ALA A 314 -17.57 2.15 11.92
N THR A 315 -16.57 2.47 11.09
CA THR A 315 -16.75 3.34 9.92
C THR A 315 -17.62 2.67 8.85
N LYS A 316 -17.38 1.38 8.56
CA LYS A 316 -18.21 0.59 7.63
C LYS A 316 -19.65 0.51 8.11
N ARG A 317 -19.89 0.28 9.39
CA ARG A 317 -21.25 0.25 9.96
C ARG A 317 -21.95 1.61 9.83
N ALA A 318 -21.24 2.71 9.99
CA ALA A 318 -21.79 4.05 9.75
C ALA A 318 -22.18 4.25 8.29
N TYR A 319 -21.28 3.90 7.36
CA TYR A 319 -21.54 3.98 5.93
C TYR A 319 -22.76 3.14 5.51
N LEU A 320 -22.83 1.88 5.96
CA LEU A 320 -23.90 0.95 5.61
C LEU A 320 -25.28 1.40 6.11
N ARG A 321 -25.35 2.15 7.22
CA ARG A 321 -26.62 2.74 7.69
C ARG A 321 -27.12 3.85 6.76
N SER A 322 -26.21 4.61 6.15
CA SER A 322 -26.56 5.75 5.29
C SER A 322 -26.79 5.33 3.83
N HIS A 323 -26.03 4.36 3.33
CA HIS A 323 -25.97 4.03 1.90
C HIS A 323 -26.47 2.61 1.57
N GLY A 324 -26.71 1.77 2.57
CA GLY A 324 -27.03 0.36 2.37
C GLY A 324 -25.85 -0.47 1.86
N ARG A 325 -26.10 -1.77 1.67
CA ARG A 325 -25.09 -2.75 1.21
C ARG A 325 -24.98 -2.82 -0.31
N GLU A 326 -26.09 -2.59 -1.01
CA GLU A 326 -26.21 -2.76 -2.46
C GLU A 326 -25.30 -1.79 -3.23
N ALA A 327 -25.18 -0.54 -2.76
CA ALA A 327 -24.32 0.46 -3.39
C ALA A 327 -22.85 -0.01 -3.48
N PHE A 328 -22.33 -0.60 -2.40
CA PHE A 328 -20.98 -1.17 -2.38
C PHE A 328 -20.87 -2.42 -3.25
N ALA A 329 -21.83 -3.33 -3.16
CA ALA A 329 -21.82 -4.56 -3.96
C ALA A 329 -21.79 -4.25 -5.47
N ALA A 330 -22.64 -3.32 -5.92
CA ALA A 330 -22.70 -2.88 -7.32
C ALA A 330 -21.41 -2.18 -7.76
N ALA A 331 -20.81 -1.35 -6.90
CA ALA A 331 -19.53 -0.70 -7.19
C ALA A 331 -18.38 -1.71 -7.27
N ASN A 332 -18.31 -2.66 -6.33
CA ASN A 332 -17.31 -3.72 -6.35
C ASN A 332 -17.42 -4.60 -7.61
N GLU A 333 -18.63 -5.07 -7.95
CA GLU A 333 -18.82 -5.84 -9.19
C GLU A 333 -18.40 -5.05 -10.43
N ARG A 334 -18.87 -3.80 -10.56
CA ARG A 334 -18.51 -2.92 -11.69
C ARG A 334 -17.01 -2.73 -11.80
N CYS A 335 -16.32 -2.45 -10.70
CA CYS A 335 -14.89 -2.18 -10.68
C CYS A 335 -14.06 -3.45 -10.95
N VAL A 336 -14.44 -4.61 -10.39
CA VAL A 336 -13.78 -5.90 -10.68
C VAL A 336 -13.91 -6.24 -12.16
N ARG A 337 -15.12 -6.13 -12.74
CA ARG A 337 -15.31 -6.33 -14.19
C ARG A 337 -14.43 -5.37 -15.01
N ALA A 338 -14.42 -4.09 -14.65
CA ALA A 338 -13.65 -3.08 -15.37
C ALA A 338 -12.14 -3.35 -15.37
N VAL A 339 -11.54 -3.71 -14.22
CA VAL A 339 -10.10 -4.00 -14.17
C VAL A 339 -9.74 -5.28 -14.91
N VAL A 340 -10.59 -6.31 -14.90
CA VAL A 340 -10.35 -7.53 -15.67
C VAL A 340 -10.42 -7.24 -17.17
N THR A 341 -11.51 -6.65 -17.63
CA THR A 341 -11.71 -6.35 -19.06
C THR A 341 -10.64 -5.39 -19.58
N GLY A 342 -10.31 -4.33 -18.84
CA GLY A 342 -9.28 -3.37 -19.24
C GLY A 342 -7.89 -3.99 -19.29
N ALA A 343 -7.52 -4.78 -18.26
CA ALA A 343 -6.20 -5.40 -18.21
C ALA A 343 -6.01 -6.45 -19.32
N LEU A 344 -7.02 -7.28 -19.59
CA LEU A 344 -6.98 -8.26 -20.68
C LEU A 344 -6.92 -7.60 -22.05
N HIS A 345 -7.73 -6.56 -22.28
CA HIS A 345 -7.70 -5.78 -23.50
C HIS A 345 -6.29 -5.22 -23.78
N ASP A 346 -5.68 -4.60 -22.77
CA ASP A 346 -4.35 -3.97 -22.93
C ASP A 346 -3.23 -5.00 -23.07
N ALA A 347 -3.39 -6.19 -22.49
CA ALA A 347 -2.50 -7.32 -22.71
C ALA A 347 -2.71 -8.02 -24.07
N GLY A 348 -3.78 -7.68 -24.82
CA GLY A 348 -4.14 -8.32 -26.08
C GLY A 348 -4.66 -9.75 -25.90
N LEU A 349 -5.37 -10.02 -24.79
CA LEU A 349 -5.89 -11.33 -24.43
C LEU A 349 -7.42 -11.35 -24.50
N ALA A 350 -7.96 -12.46 -24.99
CA ALA A 350 -9.39 -12.75 -24.84
C ALA A 350 -9.65 -13.33 -23.42
N PRO A 351 -10.84 -13.14 -22.84
CA PRO A 351 -11.17 -13.69 -21.51
C PRO A 351 -11.09 -15.22 -21.39
N ASP A 352 -11.27 -15.94 -22.51
CA ASP A 352 -11.19 -17.40 -22.61
C ASP A 352 -9.86 -17.92 -23.18
N ASP A 353 -8.86 -17.03 -23.33
CA ASP A 353 -7.53 -17.38 -23.83
C ASP A 353 -6.88 -18.44 -22.94
N LYS A 354 -6.55 -19.58 -23.54
CA LYS A 354 -6.01 -20.75 -22.83
C LYS A 354 -4.64 -20.52 -22.23
N ARG A 355 -3.94 -19.45 -22.63
CA ARG A 355 -2.66 -19.07 -22.03
C ARG A 355 -2.84 -18.43 -20.66
N ILE A 356 -4.04 -17.98 -20.28
CA ILE A 356 -4.33 -17.46 -18.94
C ILE A 356 -4.46 -18.66 -17.99
N ARG A 357 -3.34 -19.03 -17.35
CA ARG A 357 -3.24 -20.25 -16.56
C ARG A 357 -3.84 -20.11 -15.16
N CYS A 358 -3.71 -18.94 -14.54
CA CYS A 358 -4.26 -18.69 -13.21
C CYS A 358 -4.55 -17.21 -12.93
N ALA A 359 -5.29 -16.97 -11.85
CA ALA A 359 -5.56 -15.66 -11.29
C ALA A 359 -5.32 -15.67 -9.77
N VAL A 360 -4.41 -14.83 -9.30
CA VAL A 360 -4.04 -14.69 -7.89
C VAL A 360 -5.00 -13.71 -7.22
N LEU A 361 -5.71 -14.20 -6.20
CA LEU A 361 -6.70 -13.42 -5.45
C LEU A 361 -6.03 -12.48 -4.44
N PRO A 362 -6.69 -11.36 -4.07
CA PRO A 362 -6.31 -10.61 -2.88
C PRO A 362 -6.44 -11.47 -1.61
N ARG A 363 -5.68 -11.18 -0.57
CA ARG A 363 -5.59 -12.02 0.63
C ARG A 363 -6.68 -11.66 1.65
N PHE A 364 -7.94 -11.72 1.22
CA PHE A 364 -9.10 -11.46 2.08
C PHE A 364 -9.56 -12.73 2.81
N GLY A 365 -10.46 -12.55 3.77
CA GLY A 365 -11.12 -13.68 4.43
C GLY A 365 -11.99 -14.45 3.45
N ARG A 366 -12.07 -15.77 3.65
CA ARG A 366 -12.78 -16.71 2.76
C ARG A 366 -14.19 -16.25 2.41
N LYS A 367 -14.97 -15.78 3.39
CA LYS A 367 -16.33 -15.29 3.13
C LYS A 367 -16.36 -14.10 2.16
N THR A 368 -15.48 -13.12 2.34
CA THR A 368 -15.37 -11.95 1.45
C THR A 368 -15.03 -12.36 0.03
N LEU A 369 -14.10 -13.32 -0.14
CA LEU A 369 -13.76 -13.85 -1.45
C LEU A 369 -14.96 -14.54 -2.11
N HIS A 370 -15.63 -15.44 -1.39
CA HIS A 370 -16.78 -16.18 -1.90
C HIS A 370 -18.00 -15.30 -2.23
N GLU A 371 -18.23 -14.23 -1.46
CA GLU A 371 -19.41 -13.38 -1.65
C GLU A 371 -19.18 -12.26 -2.66
N SER A 372 -17.94 -11.76 -2.83
CA SER A 372 -17.69 -10.52 -3.58
C SER A 372 -16.68 -10.63 -4.73
N TRP A 373 -15.89 -11.71 -4.80
CA TRP A 373 -14.83 -11.84 -5.81
C TRP A 373 -15.02 -13.06 -6.70
N LEU A 374 -15.15 -14.26 -6.11
CA LEU A 374 -15.21 -15.51 -6.87
C LEU A 374 -16.38 -15.57 -7.88
N PRO A 375 -17.61 -15.12 -7.56
CA PRO A 375 -18.70 -15.16 -8.53
C PRO A 375 -18.41 -14.30 -9.76
N VAL A 376 -17.93 -13.07 -9.55
CA VAL A 376 -17.62 -12.13 -10.64
C VAL A 376 -16.44 -12.63 -11.47
N LEU A 377 -15.36 -13.11 -10.83
CA LEU A 377 -14.20 -13.64 -11.54
C LEU A 377 -14.53 -14.92 -12.31
N GLY A 378 -15.33 -15.83 -11.73
CA GLY A 378 -15.72 -17.08 -12.39
C GLY A 378 -16.57 -16.88 -13.64
N GLU A 379 -17.28 -15.74 -13.75
CA GLU A 379 -17.99 -15.36 -14.97
C GLU A 379 -17.07 -14.72 -16.02
N LEU A 380 -15.99 -14.08 -15.59
CA LEU A 380 -15.10 -13.31 -16.46
C LEU A 380 -13.94 -14.15 -17.01
N VAL A 381 -13.41 -15.08 -16.22
CA VAL A 381 -12.24 -15.89 -16.59
C VAL A 381 -12.46 -17.35 -16.23
N GLY A 382 -12.18 -18.24 -17.19
CA GLY A 382 -12.29 -19.69 -17.01
C GLY A 382 -11.03 -20.33 -16.43
N THR A 383 -10.29 -19.60 -15.58
CA THR A 383 -8.95 -19.96 -15.10
C THR A 383 -8.95 -20.38 -13.63
N GLU A 384 -7.85 -20.98 -13.18
CA GLU A 384 -7.67 -21.38 -11.77
C GLU A 384 -7.53 -20.14 -10.89
N LEU A 385 -8.37 -20.02 -9.85
CA LEU A 385 -8.32 -18.93 -8.88
C LEU A 385 -7.48 -19.35 -7.66
N LEU A 386 -6.33 -18.71 -7.49
CA LEU A 386 -5.35 -19.05 -6.46
C LEU A 386 -5.55 -18.20 -5.20
N ASP A 387 -6.01 -18.83 -4.12
CA ASP A 387 -6.05 -18.25 -2.77
C ASP A 387 -4.79 -18.60 -1.98
N TRP A 388 -3.74 -17.80 -2.17
CA TRP A 388 -2.52 -17.92 -1.36
C TRP A 388 -2.57 -17.13 -0.05
N GLY A 389 -3.67 -16.43 0.22
CA GLY A 389 -3.85 -15.59 1.40
C GLY A 389 -4.15 -16.37 2.68
N ARG A 390 -4.57 -17.63 2.54
CA ARG A 390 -5.05 -18.46 3.67
C ARG A 390 -4.12 -18.46 4.89
N ASP A 391 -2.81 -18.62 4.70
CA ASP A 391 -1.85 -18.77 5.81
C ASP A 391 -1.14 -17.46 6.20
N THR A 392 -1.43 -16.36 5.52
CA THR A 392 -0.83 -15.06 5.80
C THR A 392 -1.84 -14.01 6.24
N GLY A 393 -3.11 -14.15 5.84
CA GLY A 393 -4.04 -13.03 5.77
C GLY A 393 -3.51 -11.91 4.88
N HIS A 394 -4.13 -10.74 5.03
CA HIS A 394 -3.84 -9.56 4.26
C HIS A 394 -2.53 -8.90 4.70
N LEU A 395 -1.61 -8.67 3.76
CA LEU A 395 -0.27 -8.12 4.02
C LEU A 395 -0.21 -6.61 3.76
N GLY A 396 -1.27 -5.90 4.12
CA GLY A 396 -1.40 -4.47 3.88
C GLY A 396 -1.29 -4.11 2.41
N ALA A 397 -0.33 -3.25 2.07
CA ALA A 397 -0.09 -2.89 0.66
C ALA A 397 0.58 -4.01 -0.18
N GLY A 398 0.97 -5.14 0.44
CA GLY A 398 1.86 -6.15 -0.15
C GLY A 398 1.22 -7.29 -0.93
N ASP A 399 -0.12 -7.43 -0.95
CA ASP A 399 -0.78 -8.62 -1.49
C ASP A 399 -0.39 -8.93 -2.94
N ALA A 400 -0.44 -7.93 -3.83
CA ALA A 400 -0.09 -8.10 -5.24
C ALA A 400 1.36 -8.57 -5.41
N ILE A 401 2.30 -7.96 -4.68
CA ILE A 401 3.73 -8.26 -4.79
C ILE A 401 4.03 -9.64 -4.18
N ALA A 402 3.35 -10.02 -3.10
CA ALA A 402 3.41 -11.38 -2.57
C ALA A 402 2.88 -12.40 -3.59
N GLY A 403 1.87 -12.05 -4.38
CA GLY A 403 1.40 -12.83 -5.52
C GLY A 403 2.47 -12.97 -6.60
N LEU A 404 3.10 -11.87 -7.01
CA LEU A 404 4.22 -11.89 -7.97
C LEU A 404 5.40 -12.75 -7.47
N ALA A 405 5.77 -12.64 -6.20
CA ALA A 405 6.80 -13.48 -5.58
C ALA A 405 6.43 -14.97 -5.59
N GLY A 406 5.15 -15.29 -5.38
CA GLY A 406 4.62 -16.65 -5.50
C GLY A 406 4.74 -17.20 -6.93
N LEU A 407 4.41 -16.40 -7.94
CA LEU A 407 4.51 -16.77 -9.35
C LEU A 407 5.96 -16.97 -9.80
N VAL A 408 6.87 -16.06 -9.41
CA VAL A 408 8.31 -16.17 -9.74
C VAL A 408 8.93 -17.43 -9.12
N ARG A 409 8.55 -17.78 -7.88
CA ARG A 409 9.14 -18.92 -7.16
C ARG A 409 8.48 -20.27 -7.48
N GLY A 410 7.18 -20.27 -7.77
CA GLY A 410 6.35 -21.48 -7.71
C GLY A 410 6.32 -22.33 -8.97
N GLU A 411 7.04 -21.94 -10.04
CA GLU A 411 6.98 -22.60 -11.36
C GLU A 411 5.53 -22.84 -11.84
N VAL A 412 4.64 -21.89 -11.52
CA VAL A 412 3.19 -22.01 -11.75
C VAL A 412 2.82 -21.83 -13.22
N LEU A 413 3.65 -21.08 -13.95
CA LEU A 413 3.44 -20.71 -15.34
C LEU A 413 4.50 -21.39 -16.22
N ALA A 414 4.05 -22.10 -17.25
CA ALA A 414 4.92 -22.52 -18.33
C ALA A 414 5.32 -21.32 -19.21
N PRO A 415 6.44 -21.39 -19.98
CA PRO A 415 6.85 -20.32 -20.87
C PRO A 415 5.72 -19.84 -21.79
N GLY A 416 5.48 -18.53 -21.80
CA GLY A 416 4.42 -17.90 -22.59
C GLY A 416 3.03 -17.87 -21.93
N GLU A 417 2.81 -18.57 -20.82
CA GLU A 417 1.57 -18.52 -20.05
C GLU A 417 1.47 -17.23 -19.21
N PHE A 418 0.23 -16.86 -18.90
CA PHE A 418 -0.14 -15.63 -18.21
C PHE A 418 -0.80 -15.91 -16.87
N ALA A 419 -0.60 -15.00 -15.94
CA ALA A 419 -1.39 -14.88 -14.73
C ALA A 419 -1.99 -13.49 -14.58
N LEU A 420 -3.16 -13.43 -13.93
CA LEU A 420 -3.75 -12.19 -13.43
C LEU A 420 -3.42 -12.06 -11.95
N VAL A 421 -3.02 -10.88 -11.48
CA VAL A 421 -2.79 -10.61 -10.07
C VAL A 421 -3.68 -9.46 -9.62
N PHE A 422 -4.57 -9.75 -8.68
CA PHE A 422 -5.56 -8.79 -8.22
C PHE A 422 -5.16 -8.11 -6.92
N SER A 423 -5.55 -6.84 -6.81
CA SER A 423 -5.43 -6.05 -5.60
C SER A 423 -6.63 -5.12 -5.48
N ALA A 424 -7.02 -4.82 -4.25
CA ALA A 424 -8.03 -3.81 -3.96
C ALA A 424 -7.79 -3.19 -2.60
N GLY A 425 -8.11 -1.90 -2.48
CA GLY A 425 -7.95 -1.15 -1.23
C GLY A 425 -9.00 -0.09 -1.02
N ALA A 426 -9.11 0.34 0.23
CA ALA A 426 -9.98 1.41 0.67
C ALA A 426 -9.75 2.71 -0.11
N GLY A 427 -10.83 3.44 -0.39
CA GLY A 427 -10.82 4.59 -1.29
C GLY A 427 -12.08 4.69 -2.18
N PHE A 428 -12.54 3.64 -2.86
CA PHE A 428 -11.85 2.36 -3.14
C PHE A 428 -11.12 2.38 -4.47
N THR A 429 -10.12 1.52 -4.60
CA THR A 429 -9.38 1.32 -5.85
C THR A 429 -9.08 -0.16 -6.04
N TRP A 430 -9.26 -0.65 -7.26
CA TRP A 430 -8.98 -2.02 -7.68
C TRP A 430 -7.91 -1.97 -8.77
N SER A 431 -7.02 -2.95 -8.76
CA SER A 431 -6.00 -3.14 -9.79
C SER A 431 -5.93 -4.59 -10.23
N CYS A 432 -5.65 -4.79 -11.52
CA CYS A 432 -5.28 -6.06 -12.11
C CYS A 432 -3.92 -5.89 -12.81
N LEU A 433 -2.95 -6.73 -12.45
CA LEU A 433 -1.67 -6.84 -13.14
C LEU A 433 -1.72 -8.09 -14.02
N VAL A 434 -1.39 -7.95 -15.31
CA VAL A 434 -1.22 -9.09 -16.22
C VAL A 434 0.26 -9.37 -16.36
N VAL A 435 0.67 -10.56 -15.94
CA VAL A 435 2.06 -11.01 -16.06
C VAL A 435 2.16 -12.24 -16.92
N GLN A 436 3.31 -12.44 -17.55
CA GLN A 436 3.59 -13.58 -18.40
C GLN A 436 4.93 -14.20 -18.01
N ALA A 437 5.03 -15.53 -18.01
CA ALA A 437 6.32 -16.20 -18.02
C ALA A 437 7.01 -15.94 -19.37
N PRO A 438 8.28 -15.52 -19.41
CA PRO A 438 8.99 -15.32 -20.67
C PRO A 438 8.95 -16.59 -21.53
N ALA A 439 8.69 -16.44 -22.81
CA ALA A 439 8.86 -17.51 -23.79
C ALA A 439 10.24 -17.37 -24.42
N PRO A 440 10.96 -18.47 -24.71
CA PRO A 440 12.11 -18.40 -25.60
C PRO A 440 11.66 -17.87 -26.97
N ASP A 441 12.44 -16.94 -27.52
CA ASP A 441 12.22 -16.35 -28.85
C ASP A 441 12.23 -17.39 -29.98
#